data_AF-A0A4Q8QKZ1-F1
#
_entry.id   AF-A0A4Q8QKZ1-F1
#
_cell.length_a   1.000
_cell.length_b   1.000
_cell.length_c   1.000
_cell.angle_alpha   90.00
_cell.angle_beta   90.00
_cell.angle_gamma   90.00
#
_symmetry.space_group_name_H-M   'P 1'
#
loop_
_entity.id
_entity.type
_entity.pdbx_description
1 polymer ?
#
loop_
_entity_poly.entity_id
_entity_poly.type
_entity_poly.pdbx_seq_one_letter_code
_entity_poly.pdbx_strand_id
1 'polypeptide(L)'
;MPVPVSSWQPWRTWLGESGGARATFFADPVVDIAGRRVASLICYEQLLIWPVLQSMLHRPDTIVAIANGWWATGASVPAIQRAAVEAWARLFGLPLVTAFNS
;
A
#
# COMPACT_ATOMS: atom_id res chain seq x y z
N MET A 1 3.31 -4.96 2.14
CA MET A 1 3.51 -6.04 1.18
C MET A 1 4.51 -5.58 0.11
N PRO A 2 5.71 -6.16 0.08
CA PRO A 2 6.71 -5.82 -0.94
C PRO A 2 6.30 -6.35 -2.32
N VAL A 3 6.77 -5.68 -3.38
CA VAL A 3 6.56 -6.10 -4.78
C VAL A 3 7.28 -7.44 -5.01
N PRO A 4 6.60 -8.49 -5.50
CA PRO A 4 7.18 -9.83 -5.60
C PRO A 4 8.26 -9.93 -6.69
N VAL A 5 8.85 -11.13 -6.78
CA VAL A 5 9.84 -11.53 -7.80
C VAL A 5 11.16 -10.76 -7.66
N SER A 6 11.75 -10.27 -8.75
CA SER A 6 13.12 -9.74 -8.81
C SER A 6 13.32 -8.48 -7.96
N SER A 7 12.22 -7.78 -7.63
CA SER A 7 12.23 -6.54 -6.84
C SER A 7 12.32 -6.78 -5.34
N TRP A 8 11.92 -7.96 -4.83
CA TRP A 8 12.01 -8.29 -3.42
C TRP A 8 12.86 -9.54 -3.21
N GLN A 9 14.10 -9.32 -2.78
CA GLN A 9 15.11 -10.35 -2.55
C GLN A 9 15.47 -10.40 -1.06
N PRO A 10 14.65 -11.05 -0.21
CA PRO A 10 14.86 -11.06 1.24
C PRO A 10 16.20 -11.69 1.64
N TRP A 11 16.71 -12.64 0.84
CA TRP A 11 17.98 -13.32 1.08
C TRP A 11 19.22 -12.42 0.98
N ARG A 12 19.15 -11.25 0.33
CA ARG A 12 20.28 -10.31 0.26
C ARG A 12 20.73 -9.85 1.63
N THR A 13 19.79 -9.75 2.58
CA THR A 13 20.11 -9.41 3.96
C THR A 13 20.95 -10.48 4.67
N TRP A 14 20.81 -11.77 4.31
CA TRP A 14 21.65 -12.85 4.84
C TRP A 14 23.09 -12.78 4.32
N LEU A 15 23.29 -12.14 3.15
CA LEU A 15 24.60 -11.95 2.52
C LEU A 15 25.28 -10.65 2.96
N GLY A 16 24.69 -9.89 3.89
CA GLY A 16 25.21 -8.59 4.33
C GLY A 16 25.00 -7.46 3.31
N GLU A 17 24.18 -7.69 2.27
CA GLU A 17 23.85 -6.69 1.27
C GLU A 17 22.58 -5.91 1.65
N SER A 18 22.39 -4.73 1.04
CA SER A 18 21.13 -4.00 1.14
C SER A 18 19.99 -4.80 0.51
N GLY A 19 18.98 -5.12 1.33
CA GLY A 19 17.77 -5.83 0.93
C GLY A 19 16.60 -4.90 0.63
N GLY A 20 15.50 -5.49 0.16
CA GLY A 20 14.22 -4.79 0.04
C GLY A 20 13.52 -4.60 1.40
N ALA A 21 12.33 -4.01 1.38
CA ALA A 21 11.52 -3.82 2.58
C ALA A 21 11.20 -5.15 3.27
N ARG A 22 11.18 -5.15 4.62
CA ARG A 22 10.72 -6.30 5.40
C ARG A 22 9.22 -6.51 5.17
N ALA A 23 8.81 -7.77 5.01
CA ALA A 23 7.40 -8.12 4.92
C ALA A 23 6.81 -8.43 6.31
N THR A 24 5.63 -7.87 6.59
CA THR A 24 4.85 -8.07 7.82
C THR A 24 3.47 -8.60 7.46
N PHE A 25 3.41 -9.80 6.87
CA PHE A 25 2.22 -10.34 6.21
C PHE A 25 0.95 -10.43 7.10
N PHE A 26 1.12 -10.66 8.40
CA PHE A 26 0.02 -10.92 9.34
C PHE A 26 -0.05 -9.92 10.49
N ALA A 27 0.76 -8.86 10.46
CA ALA A 27 0.66 -7.81 11.46
C ALA A 27 -0.64 -7.00 11.27
N ASP A 28 -1.06 -6.27 12.31
CA ASP A 28 -2.09 -5.25 12.16
C ASP A 28 -1.56 -4.18 11.19
N PRO A 29 -2.19 -3.99 10.01
CA PRO A 29 -1.74 -3.00 9.03
C PRO A 29 -2.26 -1.58 9.35
N VAL A 30 -3.12 -1.42 10.37
CA VAL A 30 -3.70 -0.15 10.77
C VAL A 30 -2.84 0.49 11.86
N VAL A 31 -2.60 1.79 11.71
CA VAL A 31 -1.81 2.58 12.66
C VAL A 31 -2.65 3.68 13.28
N ASP A 32 -2.42 3.97 14.57
CA ASP A 32 -3.04 5.10 15.26
C ASP A 32 -2.22 6.37 15.08
N ILE A 33 -2.84 7.40 14.51
CA ILE A 33 -2.23 8.72 14.30
C ILE A 33 -3.18 9.77 14.86
N ALA A 34 -2.73 10.49 15.90
CA ALA A 34 -3.52 11.53 16.57
C ALA A 34 -4.95 11.07 16.97
N GLY A 35 -5.08 9.81 17.42
CA GLY A 35 -6.37 9.22 17.82
C GLY A 35 -7.26 8.76 16.66
N ARG A 36 -6.72 8.70 15.43
CA ARG A 36 -7.41 8.18 14.25
C ARG A 36 -6.75 6.89 13.76
N ARG A 37 -7.56 5.88 13.45
CA ARG A 37 -7.09 4.61 12.90
C ARG A 37 -6.92 4.73 11.38
N VAL A 38 -5.70 4.55 10.90
CA VAL A 38 -5.34 4.78 9.50
C VAL A 38 -4.92 3.49 8.83
N ALA A 39 -5.63 3.11 7.76
CA ALA A 39 -5.15 2.10 6.82
C ALA A 39 -4.22 2.76 5.81
N SER A 40 -2.92 2.46 5.91
CA SER A 40 -1.91 2.97 4.99
C SER A 40 -1.69 1.98 3.85
N LEU A 41 -1.96 2.41 2.61
CA LEU A 41 -1.79 1.60 1.40
C LEU A 41 -0.66 2.19 0.54
N ILE A 42 0.49 1.52 0.53
CA ILE A 42 1.70 1.98 -0.13
C ILE A 42 1.82 1.37 -1.52
N CYS A 43 1.74 2.21 -2.54
CA CYS A 43 2.02 1.94 -3.94
C CYS A 43 1.36 0.64 -4.43
N TYR A 44 2.14 -0.43 -4.56
CA TYR A 44 1.69 -1.74 -5.05
C TYR A 44 0.55 -2.35 -4.22
N GLU A 45 0.50 -2.08 -2.90
CA GLU A 45 -0.55 -2.59 -2.02
C GLU A 45 -1.95 -2.18 -2.44
N GLN A 46 -2.08 -1.04 -3.11
CA GLN A 46 -3.33 -0.47 -3.60
C GLN A 46 -4.02 -1.36 -4.64
N LEU A 47 -3.25 -2.22 -5.31
CA LEU A 47 -3.73 -3.15 -6.35
C LEU A 47 -4.00 -4.55 -5.80
N LEU A 48 -3.63 -4.81 -4.55
CA LEU A 48 -3.75 -6.13 -3.95
C LEU A 48 -5.05 -6.25 -3.15
N ILE A 49 -5.74 -7.36 -3.34
CA ILE A 49 -6.99 -7.64 -2.60
C ILE A 49 -6.68 -7.92 -1.13
N TRP A 50 -5.72 -8.81 -0.85
CA TRP A 50 -5.47 -9.29 0.51
C TRP A 50 -5.12 -8.18 1.53
N PRO A 51 -4.12 -7.30 1.31
CA PRO A 51 -3.76 -6.26 2.27
C PRO A 51 -4.88 -5.25 2.51
N VAL A 52 -5.68 -4.95 1.50
CA VAL A 52 -6.83 -4.06 1.64
C VAL A 52 -7.88 -4.71 2.54
N LEU A 53 -8.28 -5.96 2.26
CA LEU A 53 -9.27 -6.66 3.08
C LEU A 53 -8.78 -6.87 4.52
N GLN A 54 -7.51 -7.25 4.70
CA GLN A 54 -6.89 -7.35 6.01
C GLN A 54 -6.95 -6.02 6.76
N SER A 55 -6.68 -4.90 6.09
CA SER A 55 -6.79 -3.58 6.72
C SER A 55 -8.21 -3.26 7.16
N MET A 56 -9.20 -3.52 6.30
CA MET A 56 -10.60 -3.25 6.63
C MET A 56 -11.12 -4.11 7.78
N LEU A 57 -10.62 -5.34 7.93
CA LEU A 57 -10.95 -6.20 9.07
C LEU A 57 -10.55 -5.57 10.41
N HIS A 58 -9.49 -4.75 10.42
CA HIS A 58 -9.03 -4.01 11.60
C HIS A 58 -9.81 -2.70 11.81
N ARG A 59 -10.85 -2.41 11.01
CA ARG A 59 -11.78 -1.27 11.17
C ARG A 59 -11.07 0.09 11.25
N PRO A 60 -10.36 0.51 10.18
CA PRO A 60 -9.76 1.82 10.10
C PRO A 60 -10.85 2.88 9.93
N ASP A 61 -10.53 4.12 10.29
CA ASP A 61 -11.42 5.25 10.12
C ASP A 61 -11.17 6.05 8.83
N THR A 62 -10.05 5.78 8.15
CA THR A 62 -9.62 6.45 6.93
C THR A 62 -8.59 5.61 6.16
N ILE A 63 -8.55 5.80 4.84
CA ILE A 63 -7.52 5.23 3.96
C ILE A 63 -6.54 6.34 3.58
N VAL A 64 -5.25 6.07 3.75
CA VAL A 64 -4.16 6.93 3.25
C VAL A 64 -3.40 6.16 2.18
N ALA A 65 -3.52 6.61 0.93
CA ALA A 65 -2.88 5.97 -0.22
C ALA A 65 -1.69 6.80 -0.72
N ILE A 66 -0.50 6.22 -0.66
CA ILE A 66 0.76 6.90 -1.03
C ILE A 66 1.41 6.11 -2.16
N ALA A 67 1.78 6.76 -3.27
CA ALA A 67 2.42 6.08 -4.39
C ALA A 67 3.50 6.93 -5.07
N ASN A 68 4.49 6.25 -5.65
CA ASN A 68 5.52 6.86 -6.47
C ASN A 68 5.46 6.29 -7.89
N GLY A 69 4.93 7.07 -8.82
CA GLY A 69 4.62 6.71 -10.20
C GLY A 69 5.53 7.30 -11.27
N TRP A 70 6.54 8.10 -10.90
CA TRP A 70 7.44 8.79 -11.85
C TRP A 70 8.13 7.85 -12.88
N TRP A 71 8.39 6.61 -12.48
CA TRP A 71 9.05 5.62 -13.34
C TRP A 71 8.10 5.05 -14.41
N ALA A 72 6.78 5.27 -14.23
CA ALA A 72 5.72 4.80 -15.11
C ALA A 72 4.99 5.97 -15.78
N THR A 73 5.63 7.14 -15.90
CA THR A 73 5.05 8.31 -16.58
C THR A 73 4.76 7.97 -18.05
N GLY A 74 3.54 8.28 -18.51
CA GLY A 74 3.05 7.92 -19.84
C GLY A 74 2.44 6.52 -19.94
N ALA A 75 2.54 5.68 -18.89
CA ALA A 75 1.83 4.41 -18.81
C ALA A 75 0.52 4.54 -18.01
N SER A 76 -0.31 3.50 -18.05
CA SER A 76 -1.60 3.47 -17.35
C SER A 76 -1.49 3.15 -15.85
N VAL A 77 -0.32 2.75 -15.36
CA VAL A 77 -0.13 2.27 -13.98
C VAL A 77 -0.59 3.29 -12.92
N PRO A 78 -0.17 4.58 -12.96
CA PRO A 78 -0.61 5.55 -11.96
C PRO A 78 -2.12 5.80 -11.97
N ALA A 79 -2.74 5.78 -13.17
CA ALA A 79 -4.18 5.95 -13.33
C ALA A 79 -4.95 4.75 -12.75
N ILE A 80 -4.49 3.53 -13.00
CA ILE A 80 -5.08 2.30 -12.46
C ILE A 80 -4.97 2.28 -10.93
N GLN A 81 -3.81 2.65 -10.37
CA GLN A 81 -3.62 2.74 -8.92
C GLN A 81 -4.60 3.72 -8.27
N ARG A 82 -4.74 4.93 -8.84
CA ARG A 82 -5.70 5.92 -8.34
C ARG A 82 -7.14 5.40 -8.40
N ALA A 83 -7.54 4.85 -9.54
CA ALA A 83 -8.89 4.28 -9.70
C ALA A 83 -9.16 3.14 -8.71
N ALA A 84 -8.17 2.29 -8.44
CA ALA A 84 -8.30 1.20 -7.48
C ALA A 84 -8.52 1.71 -6.05
N VAL A 85 -7.74 2.69 -5.57
CA VAL A 85 -7.92 3.21 -4.19
C VAL A 85 -9.23 3.95 -4.02
N GLU A 86 -9.68 4.68 -5.06
CA GLU A 86 -10.99 5.33 -5.06
C GLU A 86 -12.12 4.30 -4.98
N ALA A 87 -12.02 3.20 -5.71
CA ALA A 87 -13.00 2.12 -5.66
C ALA A 87 -13.05 1.45 -4.28
N TRP A 88 -11.89 1.19 -3.66
CA TRP A 88 -11.84 0.64 -2.30
C TRP A 88 -12.44 1.59 -1.26
N ALA A 89 -12.10 2.88 -1.30
CA ALA A 89 -12.65 3.87 -0.40
C ALA A 89 -14.18 3.98 -0.53
N ARG A 90 -14.71 3.95 -1.76
CA ARG A 90 -16.15 3.92 -2.02
C ARG A 90 -16.81 2.64 -1.52
N LEU A 91 -16.19 1.48 -1.74
CA LEU A 91 -16.73 0.19 -1.32
C LEU A 91 -16.90 0.12 0.20
N PHE A 92 -15.92 0.62 0.95
CA PHE A 92 -15.95 0.58 2.42
C PHE A 92 -16.54 1.84 3.07
N GLY A 93 -16.94 2.83 2.27
CA GLY A 93 -17.50 4.09 2.78
C GLY A 93 -16.52 4.88 3.64
N LEU A 94 -15.21 4.80 3.35
CA LEU A 94 -14.18 5.46 4.14
C LEU A 94 -13.63 6.72 3.46
N PRO A 95 -13.26 7.76 4.23
CA PRO A 95 -12.49 8.88 3.72
C PRO A 95 -11.18 8.40 3.08
N LEU A 96 -10.76 9.09 2.01
CA LEU A 96 -9.55 8.79 1.27
C LEU A 96 -8.65 10.02 1.19
N VAL A 97 -7.40 9.87 1.62
CA VAL A 97 -6.33 10.84 1.41
C VAL A 97 -5.30 10.22 0.48
N THR A 98 -4.87 10.96 -0.54
CA THR A 98 -3.90 10.47 -1.53
C THR A 98 -2.68 11.38 -1.61
N ALA A 99 -1.51 10.78 -1.79
CA ALA A 99 -0.26 11.47 -2.11
C ALA A 99 0.48 10.68 -3.20
N PHE A 100 0.51 11.23 -4.42
CA PHE A 100 1.08 10.58 -5.59
C PHE A 100 2.19 11.46 -6.16
N ASN A 101 3.41 10.94 -6.22
CA ASN A 101 4.48 11.55 -7.00
C ASN A 101 4.44 10.97 -8.42
N SER A 102 4.38 11.83 -9.45
CA SER A 102 4.11 11.47 -10.86
C SER A 102 5.02 12.20 -11.81
#